data_AF-A0A1W9W681-F1
#
_entry.id   AF-A0A1W9W681-F1
#
_cell.length_a   1.000
_cell.length_b   1.000
_cell.length_c   1.000
_cell.angle_alpha   90.00
_cell.angle_beta   90.00
_cell.angle_gamma   90.00
#
_symmetry.space_group_name_H-M   'P 1'
#
loop_
_entity.id
_entity.type
_entity.pdbx_description
1 polymer ?
#
loop_
_entity_poly.entity_id
_entity_poly.type
_entity_poly.pdbx_seq_one_letter_code
_entity_poly.pdbx_strand_id
1 'polypeptide(L)'
;MKITWFGQTCFKFSNNEVTIIVDPYDESVGLTLPDVSADIVTVSHDTLAKAKPFALPHRSWTKSEGAAKSYFAFGSDYKLLTRPGEYEIKGVFITATAIYPPDSKMTKDRSIIFTFQTGGITLCHLGNLGHIPSQQQIKALDNTDVLFVPVGGGCCLNAAQASEVINMIEPRLVIPMHYHIPKLTISLEPIDKFLKEMGLHQVERKSKLTITNSNLPIETQTIILNLEVT
;
A
#
# COMPACT_ATOMS: atom_id res chain seq x y z
N MET A 1 10.18 -4.01 -12.23
CA MET A 1 9.41 -2.99 -11.48
C MET A 1 10.33 -2.31 -10.46
N LYS A 2 10.30 -0.99 -10.38
CA LYS A 2 10.99 -0.20 -9.34
C LYS A 2 10.01 0.17 -8.25
N ILE A 3 10.41 0.00 -7.00
CA ILE A 3 9.62 0.27 -5.80
C ILE A 3 10.33 1.35 -4.99
N THR A 4 9.56 2.32 -4.51
CA THR A 4 10.00 3.37 -3.59
C THR A 4 8.96 3.54 -2.49
N TRP A 5 9.39 3.62 -1.24
CA TRP A 5 8.51 3.84 -0.11
C TRP A 5 8.51 5.31 0.28
N PHE A 6 7.32 5.90 0.33
CA PHE A 6 7.14 7.28 0.79
C PHE A 6 6.67 7.36 2.24
N GLY A 7 6.69 6.26 3.00
CA GLY A 7 6.22 6.25 4.39
C GLY A 7 4.79 5.79 4.50
N GLN A 8 4.37 5.42 5.72
CA GLN A 8 3.05 4.85 5.98
C GLN A 8 2.78 3.64 5.05
N THR A 9 1.61 3.59 4.43
CA THR A 9 1.26 2.61 3.39
C THR A 9 1.54 3.14 1.98
N CYS A 10 2.21 4.29 1.83
CA CYS A 10 2.40 4.92 0.53
C CYS A 10 3.62 4.41 -0.23
N PHE A 11 3.38 3.89 -1.43
CA PHE A 11 4.44 3.41 -2.32
C PHE A 11 4.28 3.95 -3.72
N LYS A 12 5.42 4.07 -4.42
CA LYS A 12 5.47 4.19 -5.86
C LYS A 12 5.97 2.89 -6.48
N PHE A 13 5.18 2.33 -7.37
CA PHE A 13 5.60 1.26 -8.27
C PHE A 13 5.75 1.85 -9.67
N SER A 14 6.92 1.73 -10.28
CA SER A 14 7.13 2.27 -11.62
C SER A 14 7.96 1.35 -12.50
N ASN A 15 7.60 1.29 -13.77
CA ASN A 15 8.42 0.74 -14.84
C ASN A 15 8.50 1.78 -15.98
N ASN A 16 8.91 1.36 -17.18
CA ASN A 16 9.02 2.27 -18.33
C ASN A 16 7.67 2.69 -18.92
N GLU A 17 6.57 2.02 -18.56
CA GLU A 17 5.25 2.16 -19.19
C GLU A 17 4.20 2.78 -18.25
N VAL A 18 4.31 2.50 -16.95
CA VAL A 18 3.31 2.87 -15.95
C VAL A 18 3.95 3.25 -14.62
N THR A 19 3.40 4.27 -13.98
CA THR A 19 3.65 4.66 -12.60
C THR A 19 2.37 4.56 -11.78
N ILE A 20 2.44 3.79 -10.70
CA ILE A 20 1.35 3.54 -9.75
C ILE A 20 1.73 4.16 -8.41
N ILE A 21 0.85 4.99 -7.86
CA ILE A 21 0.95 5.48 -6.49
C ILE A 21 -0.12 4.80 -5.66
N VAL A 22 0.30 4.13 -4.60
CA VAL A 22 -0.60 3.44 -3.67
C VAL A 22 -0.68 4.26 -2.39
N ASP A 23 -1.89 4.45 -1.88
CA ASP A 23 -2.22 5.12 -0.60
C ASP A 23 -1.48 6.45 -0.36
N PRO A 24 -1.67 7.47 -1.21
CA PRO A 24 -1.13 8.79 -0.94
C PRO A 24 -1.76 9.39 0.33
N TYR A 25 -0.97 10.17 1.07
CA TYR A 25 -1.37 10.82 2.33
C TYR A 25 -1.05 12.30 2.30
N ASP A 26 -1.75 13.10 3.10
CA ASP A 26 -1.45 14.51 3.30
C ASP A 26 -0.55 14.75 4.53
N GLU A 27 -0.14 16.01 4.74
CA GLU A 27 0.78 16.39 5.82
C GLU A 27 0.25 16.15 7.23
N SER A 28 -1.03 15.80 7.41
CA SER A 28 -1.59 15.48 8.74
C SER A 28 -0.90 14.31 9.43
N VAL A 29 -0.24 13.42 8.66
CA VAL A 29 0.54 12.30 9.20
C VAL A 29 1.94 12.72 9.67
N GLY A 30 2.33 13.97 9.47
CA GLY A 30 3.65 14.53 9.84
C GLY A 30 4.75 14.32 8.80
N LEU A 31 4.38 13.85 7.59
CA LEU A 31 5.28 13.65 6.45
C LEU A 31 4.80 14.47 5.25
N THR A 32 5.72 14.85 4.37
CA THR A 32 5.38 15.49 3.09
C THR A 32 5.60 14.49 1.96
N LEU A 33 4.57 14.27 1.15
CA LEU A 33 4.67 13.46 -0.05
C LEU A 33 5.41 14.25 -1.14
N PRO A 34 6.44 13.68 -1.80
CA PRO A 34 7.15 14.38 -2.87
C PRO A 34 6.27 14.58 -4.11
N ASP A 35 6.58 15.60 -4.90
CA ASP A 35 5.94 15.81 -6.21
C ASP A 35 6.28 14.65 -7.14
N VAL A 36 5.27 13.87 -7.51
CA VAL A 36 5.40 12.71 -8.40
C VAL A 36 4.26 12.67 -9.39
N SER A 37 4.52 12.18 -10.60
CA SER A 37 3.47 11.85 -11.56
C SER A 37 2.98 10.42 -11.34
N ALA A 38 1.72 10.18 -11.66
CA ALA A 38 1.10 8.86 -11.58
C ALA A 38 0.19 8.65 -12.79
N ASP A 39 0.11 7.41 -13.25
CA ASP A 39 -0.90 6.94 -14.20
C ASP A 39 -2.09 6.30 -13.47
N ILE A 40 -1.80 5.67 -12.34
CA ILE A 40 -2.77 4.96 -11.50
C ILE A 40 -2.55 5.40 -10.05
N VAL A 41 -3.64 5.73 -9.36
CA VAL A 41 -3.63 6.00 -7.92
C VAL A 41 -4.62 5.06 -7.27
N THR A 42 -4.20 4.32 -6.25
CA THR A 42 -5.08 3.44 -5.48
C THR A 42 -5.21 3.93 -4.04
N VAL A 43 -6.41 3.83 -3.48
CA VAL A 43 -6.70 4.19 -2.09
C VAL A 43 -7.36 3.00 -1.41
N SER A 44 -6.61 2.36 -0.50
CA SER A 44 -7.00 1.12 0.18
C SER A 44 -8.05 1.35 1.27
N HIS A 45 -8.06 2.51 1.90
CA HIS A 45 -8.98 2.80 2.99
C HIS A 45 -9.25 4.29 3.09
N ASP A 46 -10.39 4.62 3.69
CA ASP A 46 -10.83 5.98 3.93
C ASP A 46 -10.07 6.60 5.11
N THR A 47 -8.76 6.80 4.98
CA THR A 47 -8.05 7.80 5.81
C THR A 47 -8.46 9.23 5.43
N LEU A 48 -8.88 9.43 4.17
CA LEU A 48 -9.23 10.74 3.62
C LEU A 48 -10.71 11.12 3.81
N ALA A 49 -11.63 10.19 4.09
CA ALA A 49 -13.06 10.54 4.21
C ALA A 49 -13.44 11.26 5.51
N LYS A 50 -12.58 11.23 6.54
CA LYS A 50 -12.77 12.08 7.74
C LYS A 50 -12.39 13.55 7.47
N ALA A 51 -11.64 13.82 6.39
CA ALA A 51 -11.30 15.16 5.94
C ALA A 51 -12.30 15.68 4.90
N LYS A 52 -13.59 15.73 5.25
CA LYS A 52 -14.72 16.11 4.37
C LYS A 52 -14.87 15.18 3.13
N PRO A 53 -16.09 15.00 2.59
CA PRO A 53 -16.27 14.23 1.37
C PRO A 53 -15.60 15.00 0.22
N PHE A 54 -14.35 14.64 -0.06
CA PHE A 54 -13.59 15.17 -1.15
C PHE A 54 -14.32 14.80 -2.44
N ALA A 55 -14.84 15.79 -3.14
CA ALA A 55 -15.34 15.61 -4.49
C ALA A 55 -14.18 15.11 -5.35
N LEU A 56 -14.13 13.80 -5.57
CA LEU A 56 -13.13 13.13 -6.38
C LEU A 56 -13.19 13.73 -7.80
N PRO A 57 -12.07 14.12 -8.42
CA PRO A 57 -12.07 14.78 -9.72
C PRO A 57 -12.25 13.74 -10.83
N HIS A 58 -13.46 13.19 -10.92
CA HIS A 58 -13.98 12.57 -12.13
C HIS A 58 -15.43 12.99 -12.33
N ARG A 59 -15.65 14.31 -12.32
CA ARG A 59 -16.77 14.92 -13.02
C ARG A 59 -16.27 16.26 -13.52
N SER A 60 -16.47 16.52 -14.80
CA SER A 60 -16.26 17.82 -15.42
C SER A 60 -16.69 18.94 -14.47
N TRP A 61 -15.75 19.71 -13.94
CA TRP A 61 -16.06 20.97 -13.30
C TRP A 61 -15.61 22.07 -14.26
N THR A 62 -16.59 22.52 -15.03
CA THR A 62 -16.48 23.76 -15.80
C THR A 62 -16.02 24.88 -14.88
N LYS A 63 -15.02 25.63 -15.34
CA LYS A 63 -14.53 26.87 -14.73
C LYS A 63 -15.69 27.75 -14.26
N SER A 64 -15.90 27.82 -12.95
CA SER A 64 -16.41 29.02 -12.29
C SER A 64 -16.29 28.86 -10.78
N GLU A 65 -15.44 29.72 -10.20
CA GLU A 65 -15.34 30.05 -8.78
C GLU A 65 -14.60 29.06 -7.87
N GLY A 66 -13.39 29.47 -7.48
CA GLY A 66 -12.64 28.92 -6.34
C GLY A 66 -11.78 27.71 -6.69
N ALA A 67 -10.49 27.93 -6.93
CA ALA A 67 -9.51 26.90 -7.24
C ALA A 67 -9.59 25.68 -6.30
N ALA A 68 -10.15 24.58 -6.81
CA ALA A 68 -9.94 23.25 -6.23
C ALA A 68 -8.46 22.90 -6.43
N LYS A 69 -7.61 23.25 -5.46
CA LYS A 69 -6.25 22.72 -5.36
C LYS A 69 -6.37 21.19 -5.37
N SER A 70 -5.71 20.50 -6.29
CA SER A 70 -5.49 19.08 -6.09
C SER A 70 -4.64 18.95 -4.83
N TYR A 71 -5.12 18.22 -3.83
CA TYR A 71 -4.36 18.07 -2.56
C TYR A 71 -3.08 17.24 -2.77
N PHE A 72 -2.90 16.70 -3.97
CA PHE A 72 -1.69 16.04 -4.43
C PHE A 72 -1.31 16.62 -5.79
N ALA A 73 -0.05 16.98 -5.98
CA ALA A 73 0.49 17.42 -7.26
C ALA A 73 0.76 16.23 -8.20
N PHE A 74 -0.19 15.30 -8.33
CA PHE A 74 -0.14 14.30 -9.39
C PHE A 74 -0.48 14.96 -10.72
N GLY A 75 0.19 14.56 -11.80
CA GLY A 75 -0.16 15.01 -13.15
C GLY A 75 -1.65 14.80 -13.45
N SER A 76 -2.25 15.64 -14.29
CA SER A 76 -3.71 15.78 -14.44
C SER A 76 -4.48 14.59 -15.03
N ASP A 77 -3.82 13.49 -15.42
CA ASP A 77 -4.41 12.36 -16.15
C ASP A 77 -4.14 10.99 -15.50
N TYR A 78 -4.41 10.84 -14.19
CA TYR A 78 -4.33 9.54 -13.51
C TYR A 78 -5.71 8.86 -13.39
N LYS A 79 -5.70 7.53 -13.25
CA LYS A 79 -6.88 6.72 -12.91
C LYS A 79 -6.94 6.46 -11.41
N LEU A 80 -8.00 6.92 -10.76
CA LEU A 80 -8.22 6.69 -9.33
C LEU A 80 -9.03 5.41 -9.07
N LEU A 81 -8.48 4.49 -8.28
CA LEU A 81 -9.16 3.27 -7.84
C LEU A 81 -9.41 3.31 -6.33
N THR A 82 -10.69 3.39 -5.95
CA THR A 82 -11.16 3.39 -4.55
C THR A 82 -12.24 2.34 -4.28
N ARG A 83 -12.47 1.45 -5.24
CA ARG A 83 -13.57 0.48 -5.21
C ARG A 83 -13.06 -0.92 -5.50
N PRO A 84 -13.62 -1.94 -4.83
CA PRO A 84 -13.36 -3.33 -5.17
C PRO A 84 -13.75 -3.65 -6.62
N GLY A 85 -13.07 -4.63 -7.21
CA GLY A 85 -13.28 -5.06 -8.58
C GLY A 85 -11.96 -5.41 -9.27
N GLU A 86 -12.07 -5.82 -10.52
CA GLU A 86 -10.93 -6.13 -11.39
C GLU A 86 -10.78 -5.02 -12.43
N TYR A 87 -9.55 -4.61 -12.66
CA TYR A 87 -9.21 -3.54 -13.59
C TYR A 87 -8.00 -3.94 -14.43
N GLU A 88 -7.95 -3.45 -15.67
CA GLU A 88 -6.76 -3.53 -16.51
C GLU A 88 -6.43 -2.14 -17.03
N ILE A 89 -5.27 -1.60 -16.67
CA ILE A 89 -4.87 -0.24 -17.00
C ILE A 89 -3.40 -0.26 -17.40
N LYS A 90 -3.09 0.17 -18.63
CA LYS A 90 -1.72 0.22 -19.18
C LYS A 90 -0.94 -1.10 -18.98
N GLY A 91 -1.59 -2.24 -19.24
CA GLY A 91 -0.97 -3.57 -19.13
C GLY A 91 -0.76 -4.07 -17.69
N VAL A 92 -1.29 -3.37 -16.69
CA VAL A 92 -1.34 -3.83 -15.30
C VAL A 92 -2.71 -4.39 -15.01
N PHE A 93 -2.77 -5.67 -14.63
CA PHE A 93 -3.99 -6.28 -14.08
C PHE A 93 -4.04 -5.99 -12.58
N ILE A 94 -5.16 -5.43 -12.12
CA ILE A 94 -5.34 -4.98 -10.74
C ILE A 94 -6.59 -5.64 -10.17
N THR A 95 -6.44 -6.38 -9.08
CA THR A 95 -7.58 -6.90 -8.31
C THR A 95 -7.68 -6.14 -7.00
N ALA A 96 -8.82 -5.50 -6.78
CA ALA A 96 -9.14 -4.74 -5.59
C ALA A 96 -10.15 -5.55 -4.75
N THR A 97 -9.70 -6.11 -3.63
CA THR A 97 -10.50 -6.99 -2.77
C THR A 97 -10.88 -6.27 -1.49
N ALA A 98 -12.18 -6.02 -1.28
CA ALA A 98 -12.64 -5.48 -0.01
C ALA A 98 -12.56 -6.52 1.11
N ILE A 99 -12.03 -6.06 2.25
CA ILE A 99 -11.99 -6.78 3.51
C ILE A 99 -12.71 -5.95 4.57
N TYR A 100 -13.56 -6.63 5.33
CA TYR A 100 -14.39 -6.05 6.38
C TYR A 100 -13.95 -6.62 7.73
N PRO A 101 -13.85 -5.80 8.79
CA PRO A 101 -13.64 -6.29 10.15
C PRO A 101 -14.74 -7.28 10.56
N PRO A 102 -14.41 -8.33 11.35
CA PRO A 102 -15.36 -9.39 11.72
C PRO A 102 -16.69 -8.89 12.33
N ASP A 103 -16.63 -7.80 13.10
CA ASP A 103 -17.79 -7.22 13.80
C ASP A 103 -18.41 -6.00 13.08
N SER A 104 -17.95 -5.69 11.87
CA SER A 104 -18.43 -4.51 11.15
C SER A 104 -19.84 -4.72 10.59
N LYS A 105 -20.83 -4.13 11.26
CA LYS A 105 -22.19 -3.96 10.73
C LYS A 105 -22.26 -2.92 9.60
N MET A 106 -21.17 -2.17 9.37
CA MET A 106 -21.12 -1.03 8.46
C MET A 106 -20.16 -1.29 7.29
N THR A 107 -20.67 -1.22 6.06
CA THR A 107 -19.87 -1.36 4.84
C THR A 107 -18.80 -0.28 4.63
N LYS A 108 -18.75 0.73 5.51
CA LYS A 108 -17.87 1.91 5.43
C LYS A 108 -16.49 1.70 6.06
N ASP A 109 -16.39 0.84 7.08
CA ASP A 109 -15.11 0.54 7.73
C ASP A 109 -14.43 -0.63 7.02
N ARG A 110 -14.20 -0.48 5.71
CA ARG A 110 -13.56 -1.50 4.87
C ARG A 110 -12.14 -1.08 4.51
N SER A 111 -11.26 -2.06 4.37
CA SER A 111 -9.97 -1.93 3.71
C SER A 111 -10.01 -2.65 2.37
N ILE A 112 -9.27 -2.18 1.38
CA ILE A 112 -9.17 -2.77 0.05
C ILE A 112 -7.73 -3.25 -0.11
N ILE A 113 -7.56 -4.56 -0.25
CA ILE A 113 -6.28 -5.12 -0.69
C ILE A 113 -6.18 -4.90 -2.19
N PHE A 114 -5.05 -4.37 -2.65
CA PHE A 114 -4.76 -4.25 -4.07
C PHE A 114 -3.67 -5.24 -4.46
N THR A 115 -3.96 -6.12 -5.42
CA THR A 115 -2.96 -6.90 -6.11
C THR A 115 -2.69 -6.30 -7.48
N PHE A 116 -1.42 -6.24 -7.88
CA PHE A 116 -0.97 -5.71 -9.16
C PHE A 116 -0.13 -6.77 -9.86
N GLN A 117 -0.60 -7.24 -11.02
CA GLN A 117 0.12 -8.19 -11.85
C GLN A 117 0.65 -7.47 -13.09
N THR A 118 1.97 -7.45 -13.23
CA THR A 118 2.65 -6.74 -14.32
C THR A 118 4.10 -7.22 -14.44
N GLY A 119 4.59 -7.43 -15.66
CA GLY A 119 5.98 -7.86 -15.86
C GLY A 119 6.30 -9.24 -15.26
N GLY A 120 5.29 -10.12 -15.23
CA GLY A 120 5.42 -11.50 -14.72
C GLY A 120 5.65 -11.61 -13.22
N ILE A 121 5.27 -10.59 -12.45
CA ILE A 121 5.33 -10.56 -10.98
C ILE A 121 4.01 -10.05 -10.41
N THR A 122 3.66 -10.54 -9.22
CA THR A 122 2.45 -10.15 -8.48
C THR A 122 2.82 -9.38 -7.21
N LEU A 123 2.41 -8.11 -7.13
CA LEU A 123 2.56 -7.26 -5.96
C LEU A 123 1.26 -7.24 -5.18
N CYS A 124 1.26 -7.52 -3.88
CA CYS A 124 0.07 -7.48 -3.04
C CYS A 124 0.24 -6.45 -1.93
N HIS A 125 -0.57 -5.40 -1.97
CA HIS A 125 -0.59 -4.35 -0.96
C HIS A 125 -1.78 -4.52 -0.04
N LEU A 126 -1.52 -4.83 1.23
CA LEU A 126 -2.55 -5.14 2.21
C LEU A 126 -3.29 -3.90 2.74
N GLY A 127 -2.91 -2.69 2.33
CA GLY A 127 -3.52 -1.47 2.83
C GLY A 127 -3.42 -1.34 4.35
N ASN A 128 -4.52 -0.90 4.94
CA ASN A 128 -4.73 -0.83 6.39
C ASN A 128 -5.51 -2.06 6.88
N LEU A 129 -4.97 -3.25 6.60
CA LEU A 129 -5.57 -4.49 7.09
C LEU A 129 -5.43 -4.54 8.62
N GLY A 130 -6.56 -4.64 9.33
CA GLY A 130 -6.60 -4.60 10.80
C GLY A 130 -6.82 -5.95 11.49
N HIS A 131 -6.99 -7.03 10.73
CA HIS A 131 -7.22 -8.38 11.27
C HIS A 131 -6.70 -9.43 10.29
N ILE A 132 -6.53 -10.64 10.79
CA ILE A 132 -6.08 -11.79 10.01
C ILE A 132 -7.22 -12.21 9.06
N PRO A 133 -6.99 -12.23 7.73
CA PRO A 133 -8.03 -12.62 6.78
C PRO A 133 -8.45 -14.08 6.97
N SER A 134 -9.70 -14.40 6.62
CA SER A 134 -10.17 -15.78 6.55
C SER A 134 -9.38 -16.59 5.52
N GLN A 135 -9.35 -17.92 5.66
CA GLN A 135 -8.68 -18.79 4.67
C GLN A 135 -9.18 -18.58 3.24
N GLN A 136 -10.46 -18.26 3.05
CA GLN A 136 -11.01 -17.96 1.72
C GLN A 136 -10.41 -16.67 1.14
N GLN A 137 -10.19 -15.65 1.98
CA GLN A 137 -9.56 -14.40 1.55
C GLN A 137 -8.07 -14.60 1.28
N ILE A 138 -7.36 -15.39 2.10
CA ILE A 138 -5.95 -15.74 1.87
C ILE A 138 -5.78 -16.45 0.51
N LYS A 139 -6.66 -17.40 0.18
CA LYS A 139 -6.63 -18.08 -1.13
C LYS A 139 -6.74 -17.14 -2.32
N ALA A 140 -7.44 -16.01 -2.17
CA ALA A 140 -7.52 -15.00 -3.23
C ALA A 140 -6.22 -14.19 -3.41
N LEU A 141 -5.30 -14.30 -2.44
CA LEU A 141 -3.97 -13.69 -2.45
C LEU A 141 -2.87 -14.70 -2.79
N ASP A 142 -3.25 -15.95 -3.10
CA ASP A 142 -2.32 -16.98 -3.58
C ASP A 142 -1.56 -16.45 -4.81
N ASN A 143 -0.28 -16.82 -4.91
CA ASN A 143 0.67 -16.33 -5.93
C ASN A 143 1.17 -14.88 -5.73
N THR A 144 1.09 -14.36 -4.51
CA THR A 144 1.77 -13.10 -4.18
C THR A 144 3.30 -13.30 -4.20
N ASP A 145 3.99 -12.64 -5.14
CA ASP A 145 5.46 -12.64 -5.14
C ASP A 145 6.01 -11.66 -4.10
N VAL A 146 5.42 -10.46 -4.02
CA VAL A 146 5.87 -9.40 -3.12
C VAL A 146 4.70 -8.89 -2.28
N LEU A 147 4.79 -9.08 -0.97
CA LEU A 147 3.78 -8.66 -0.01
C LEU A 147 4.21 -7.36 0.69
N PHE A 148 3.35 -6.34 0.63
CA PHE A 148 3.48 -5.12 1.42
C PHE A 148 2.53 -5.22 2.61
N VAL A 149 3.08 -5.30 3.82
CA VAL A 149 2.33 -5.69 5.03
C VAL A 149 2.50 -4.65 6.14
N PRO A 150 1.40 -4.12 6.71
CA PRO A 150 1.52 -3.21 7.83
C PRO A 150 1.95 -3.99 9.09
N VAL A 151 2.85 -3.41 9.90
CA VAL A 151 3.42 -4.11 11.08
C VAL A 151 3.43 -3.27 12.36
N GLY A 152 2.98 -2.01 12.30
CA GLY A 152 3.03 -1.06 13.41
C GLY A 152 1.84 -1.10 14.36
N GLY A 153 0.87 -2.00 14.17
CA GLY A 153 -0.33 -2.08 15.01
C GLY A 153 -1.25 -0.86 14.86
N GLY A 154 -1.91 -0.47 15.96
CA GLY A 154 -2.88 0.61 15.95
C GLY A 154 -4.21 0.18 15.32
N CYS A 155 -4.53 0.73 14.15
CA CYS A 155 -5.69 0.28 13.34
C CYS A 155 -5.34 -0.83 12.33
N CYS A 156 -4.04 -1.11 12.16
CA CYS A 156 -3.51 -2.17 11.31
C CYS A 156 -3.12 -3.44 12.11
N LEU A 157 -2.67 -4.46 11.39
CA LEU A 157 -1.94 -5.60 11.94
C LEU A 157 -0.78 -5.15 12.84
N ASN A 158 -0.66 -5.80 13.98
CA ASN A 158 0.55 -5.77 14.79
C ASN A 158 1.58 -6.79 14.27
N ALA A 159 2.77 -6.81 14.87
CA ALA A 159 3.87 -7.72 14.50
C ALA A 159 3.46 -9.21 14.46
N ALA A 160 2.73 -9.70 15.46
CA ALA A 160 2.32 -11.10 15.56
C ALA A 160 1.30 -11.47 14.48
N GLN A 161 0.29 -10.62 14.29
CA GLN A 161 -0.72 -10.83 13.23
C GLN A 161 -0.10 -10.74 11.83
N ALA A 162 0.84 -9.82 11.62
CA ALA A 162 1.57 -9.70 10.36
C ALA A 162 2.39 -10.97 10.07
N SER A 163 3.09 -11.52 11.06
CA SER A 163 3.82 -12.78 10.95
C SER A 163 2.89 -13.93 10.55
N GLU A 164 1.72 -14.05 11.19
CA GLU A 164 0.73 -15.06 10.85
C GLU A 164 0.22 -14.91 9.40
N VAL A 165 -0.12 -13.69 8.97
CA VAL A 165 -0.56 -13.42 7.59
C VAL A 165 0.54 -13.74 6.57
N ILE A 166 1.80 -13.42 6.86
CA ILE A 166 2.94 -13.78 6.00
C ILE A 166 3.05 -15.30 5.86
N ASN A 167 2.95 -16.04 6.96
CA ASN A 167 3.01 -17.51 6.95
C ASN A 167 1.83 -18.14 6.21
N MET A 168 0.66 -17.49 6.19
CA MET A 168 -0.50 -17.98 5.46
C MET A 168 -0.39 -17.73 3.94
N ILE A 169 0.26 -16.63 3.52
CA ILE A 169 0.41 -16.25 2.11
C ILE A 169 1.67 -16.86 1.47
N GLU A 170 2.71 -17.11 2.27
CA GLU A 170 4.03 -17.60 1.83
C GLU A 170 4.64 -16.80 0.66
N PRO A 171 4.73 -15.46 0.74
CA PRO A 171 5.27 -14.66 -0.35
C PRO A 171 6.78 -14.86 -0.50
N ARG A 172 7.31 -14.64 -1.70
CA ARG A 172 8.77 -14.70 -1.93
C ARG A 172 9.48 -13.52 -1.28
N LEU A 173 8.87 -12.33 -1.29
CA LEU A 173 9.44 -11.12 -0.71
C LEU A 173 8.43 -10.41 0.19
N VAL A 174 8.86 -10.01 1.38
CA VAL A 174 8.08 -9.22 2.34
C VAL A 174 8.69 -7.83 2.48
N ILE A 175 7.85 -6.81 2.35
CA ILE A 175 8.19 -5.41 2.60
C ILE A 175 7.29 -4.91 3.73
N PRO A 176 7.79 -4.82 4.98
CA PRO A 176 7.01 -4.26 6.07
C PRO A 176 6.77 -2.77 5.85
N MET A 177 5.59 -2.29 6.26
CA MET A 177 5.17 -0.90 6.12
C MET A 177 4.38 -0.46 7.36
N HIS A 178 3.94 0.80 7.38
CA HIS A 178 3.07 1.36 8.43
C HIS A 178 3.55 1.06 9.87
N TYR A 179 4.81 1.41 10.15
CA TYR A 179 5.43 1.34 11.48
C TYR A 179 5.99 2.70 11.88
N HIS A 180 6.42 2.83 13.15
CA HIS A 180 6.95 4.09 13.64
C HIS A 180 8.20 4.55 12.89
N ILE A 181 8.16 5.78 12.40
CA ILE A 181 9.33 6.52 11.89
C ILE A 181 9.36 7.93 12.51
N PRO A 182 10.52 8.59 12.54
CA PRO A 182 10.60 9.96 13.03
C PRO A 182 9.63 10.90 12.30
N LYS A 183 9.11 11.90 13.02
CA LYS A 183 8.14 12.94 12.55
C LYS A 183 6.69 12.50 12.38
N LEU A 184 6.36 11.21 12.55
CA LEU A 184 4.95 10.80 12.52
C LEU A 184 4.14 11.42 13.66
N THR A 185 2.94 11.88 13.33
CA THR A 185 1.92 12.30 14.31
C THR A 185 1.15 11.10 14.88
N ILE A 186 1.12 10.00 14.12
CA ILE A 186 0.43 8.76 14.49
C ILE A 186 1.34 7.90 15.37
N SER A 187 0.80 7.42 16.49
CA SER A 187 1.50 6.49 17.38
C SER A 187 1.44 5.07 16.80
N LEU A 188 2.60 4.53 16.45
CA LEU A 188 2.77 3.19 15.90
C LEU A 188 3.89 2.46 16.64
N GLU A 189 3.92 1.14 16.53
CA GLU A 189 5.00 0.33 17.05
C GLU A 189 6.26 0.41 16.16
N PRO A 190 7.46 0.30 16.73
CA PRO A 190 8.69 0.26 15.95
C PRO A 190 8.83 -1.06 15.20
N ILE A 191 9.50 -1.02 14.06
CA ILE A 191 9.76 -2.19 13.21
C ILE A 191 10.53 -3.31 13.94
N ASP A 192 11.30 -2.99 14.97
CA ASP A 192 12.06 -3.99 15.74
C ASP A 192 11.16 -5.06 16.39
N LYS A 193 9.91 -4.72 16.73
CA LYS A 193 8.95 -5.72 17.23
C LYS A 193 8.65 -6.77 16.16
N PHE A 194 8.41 -6.34 14.93
CA PHE A 194 8.19 -7.23 13.79
C PHE A 194 9.44 -8.06 13.45
N LEU A 195 10.62 -7.44 13.46
CA LEU A 195 11.87 -8.17 13.20
C LEU A 195 12.13 -9.26 14.23
N LYS A 196 11.87 -8.97 15.50
CA LYS A 196 11.98 -9.96 16.58
C LYS A 196 10.97 -11.09 16.41
N GLU A 197 9.73 -10.78 16.06
CA GLU A 197 8.67 -11.77 15.84
C GLU A 197 9.01 -12.71 14.68
N MET A 198 9.56 -12.17 13.59
CA MET A 198 10.02 -12.96 12.44
C MET A 198 11.36 -13.67 12.67
N GLY A 199 12.01 -13.51 13.83
CA GLY A 199 13.33 -14.08 14.12
C GLY A 199 14.47 -13.49 13.27
N LEU A 200 14.31 -12.26 12.78
CA LEU A 200 15.23 -11.61 11.84
C LEU A 200 16.22 -10.69 12.57
N HIS A 201 17.50 -11.04 12.54
CA HIS A 201 18.56 -10.26 13.19
C HIS A 201 19.32 -9.33 12.24
N GLN A 202 19.42 -9.68 10.96
CA GLN A 202 20.05 -8.87 9.93
C GLN A 202 19.10 -8.78 8.73
N VAL A 203 18.54 -7.59 8.52
CA VAL A 203 17.62 -7.32 7.42
C VAL A 203 18.21 -6.24 6.52
N GLU A 204 18.23 -6.54 5.23
CA GLU A 204 18.71 -5.64 4.20
C GLU A 204 17.82 -4.39 4.14
N ARG A 205 18.45 -3.21 4.10
CA ARG A 205 17.78 -1.92 3.95
C ARG A 205 18.14 -1.30 2.61
N LYS A 206 17.13 -0.88 1.84
CA LYS A 206 17.32 -0.23 0.53
C LYS A 206 16.50 1.06 0.44
N SER A 207 17.02 2.10 -0.18
CA SER A 207 16.20 3.28 -0.51
C SER A 207 15.24 2.98 -1.67
N LYS A 208 15.71 2.22 -2.65
CA LYS A 208 14.96 1.83 -3.85
C LYS A 208 15.21 0.36 -4.13
N LEU A 209 14.16 -0.34 -4.52
CA LEU A 209 14.23 -1.75 -4.86
C LEU A 209 13.77 -1.95 -6.31
N THR A 210 14.58 -2.63 -7.10
CA THR A 210 14.18 -3.06 -8.44
C THR A 210 13.98 -4.56 -8.41
N ILE A 211 12.77 -5.00 -8.74
CA ILE A 211 12.39 -6.42 -8.80
C ILE A 211 12.05 -6.83 -10.23
N THR A 212 12.42 -8.05 -10.57
CA THR A 212 12.08 -8.79 -11.78
C THR A 212 11.83 -10.23 -11.38
N ASN A 213 11.09 -10.99 -12.20
CA ASN A 213 10.84 -12.41 -11.87
C ASN A 213 12.16 -13.20 -11.65
N SER A 214 13.22 -12.84 -12.38
CA SER A 214 14.55 -13.45 -12.27
C SER A 214 15.33 -13.13 -11.00
N ASN A 215 15.00 -12.06 -10.27
CA ASN A 215 15.76 -11.62 -9.09
C ASN A 215 15.01 -11.80 -7.77
N LEU A 216 13.79 -12.34 -7.82
CA LEU A 216 13.05 -12.69 -6.62
C LEU A 216 13.70 -13.90 -5.94
N PRO A 217 13.76 -13.92 -4.61
CA PRO A 217 14.35 -15.03 -3.86
C PRO A 217 13.50 -16.30 -4.03
N ILE A 218 14.11 -17.45 -3.73
CA ILE A 218 13.42 -18.75 -3.75
C ILE A 218 12.62 -18.94 -2.45
N GLU A 219 13.22 -18.58 -1.31
CA GLU A 219 12.58 -18.59 0.00
C GLU A 219 12.11 -17.19 0.39
N THR A 220 11.14 -17.11 1.30
CA THR A 220 10.62 -15.84 1.82
C THR A 220 11.74 -15.01 2.43
N GLN A 221 12.00 -13.84 1.85
CA GLN A 221 12.96 -12.86 2.34
C GLN A 221 12.25 -11.58 2.74
N THR A 222 12.71 -10.94 3.82
CA THR A 222 12.25 -9.60 4.21
C THR A 222 13.27 -8.56 3.76
N ILE A 223 12.81 -7.47 3.14
CA ILE A 223 13.61 -6.28 2.83
C ILE A 223 12.91 -5.06 3.42
N ILE A 224 13.67 -4.20 4.10
CA ILE A 224 13.18 -2.93 4.61
C ILE A 224 13.48 -1.84 3.58
N LEU A 225 12.48 -1.03 3.24
CA LEU A 225 12.72 0.17 2.46
C LEU A 225 12.95 1.37 3.37
N ASN A 226 13.93 2.20 3.02
CA ASN A 226 14.13 3.49 3.67
C ASN A 226 13.13 4.49 3.12
N LEU A 227 12.62 5.36 3.98
CA LEU A 227 11.78 6.49 3.57
C LEU A 227 12.53 7.32 2.52
N GLU A 228 11.94 7.49 1.34
CA GLU A 228 12.44 8.48 0.38
C GLU A 228 12.07 9.87 0.92
N VAL A 229 13.08 10.64 1.30
CA VAL A 229 12.95 12.02 1.76
C VAL A 229 13.35 12.94 0.61
N THR A 230 12.49 13.90 0.27
CA THR A 230 12.85 15.08 -0.53
C THR A 230 13.36 16.21 0.34
#